data_AF-A0A934FUJ1-F1
#
_entry.id   AF-A0A934FUJ1-F1
#
_cell.length_a   1.000
_cell.length_b   1.000
_cell.length_c   1.000
_cell.angle_alpha   90.00
_cell.angle_beta   90.00
_cell.angle_gamma   90.00
#
_symmetry.space_group_name_H-M   'P 1'
#
loop_
_entity.id
_entity.type
_entity.pdbx_description
1 polymer ?
#
loop_
_entity_poly.entity_id
_entity_poly.type
_entity_poly.pdbx_seq_one_letter_code
_entity_poly.pdbx_strand_id
1 'polypeptide(L)'
;MRTRAFLFAALFAVVPSLVAQDESKPAAEPAMPDPKTEAHALLGKLVGTWQTTCHMAAMPGVPGMEKPTESTGIEQAELICNGLWLKCSMTSEYQGENCESVWLCGYDPFKKGFVGIFVSTMDEPSWAFDGSYDEKAQAWTFHGNSPQGQFRSVLAVKDENTSVETCWVKDADGKESQCAEIVRTRTKPTALAANKGEAKAPSDAHARLLEGVGDWDALVKSAIPGMPASESKCSERVRAICGSRWTWSDFSGEMMGMPFEGHALCGYEPASGKYVSYWIDSMSATHMRTTGSYDEKAKIWAFAGDSVDEQGRPMAVSERYTQKDANTRRLEMTFKSEAMSHEMTIDYTRAKRN
;
A
#
# COMPACT_ATOMS: atom_id res chain seq x y z
N MET A 1 -20.07 -3.35 46.62
CA MET A 1 -20.75 -3.58 45.33
C MET A 1 -20.57 -2.30 44.51
N ARG A 2 -19.52 -2.25 43.70
CA ARG A 2 -19.02 -1.00 43.10
C ARG A 2 -19.66 -0.79 41.73
N THR A 3 -20.70 0.04 41.70
CA THR A 3 -21.21 0.65 40.47
C THR A 3 -20.23 1.77 40.09
N ARG A 4 -19.55 1.63 38.94
CA ARG A 4 -18.78 2.73 38.34
C ARG A 4 -19.47 3.11 37.03
N ALA A 5 -19.88 4.38 36.99
CA ALA A 5 -20.48 5.07 35.87
C ALA A 5 -19.52 5.14 34.68
N PHE A 6 -20.06 4.94 33.47
CA PHE A 6 -19.36 5.27 32.23
C PHE A 6 -19.70 6.73 31.86
N LEU A 7 -18.70 7.60 31.93
CA LEU A 7 -18.77 8.95 31.41
C LEU A 7 -18.62 8.93 29.89
N PHE A 8 -19.58 9.55 29.21
CA PHE A 8 -19.48 10.04 27.85
C PHE A 8 -18.38 11.12 27.76
N ALA A 9 -17.44 10.99 26.82
CA ALA A 9 -16.66 12.12 26.34
C ALA A 9 -17.47 12.81 25.23
N ALA A 10 -18.44 13.62 25.64
CA ALA A 10 -19.01 14.67 24.82
C ALA A 10 -18.00 15.82 24.74
N LEU A 11 -17.77 16.33 23.54
CA LEU A 11 -16.98 17.53 23.28
C LEU A 11 -17.67 18.72 24.00
N PHE A 12 -17.15 19.14 25.16
CA PHE A 12 -17.62 20.37 25.80
C PHE A 12 -17.04 21.57 25.04
N ALA A 13 -17.90 22.29 24.34
CA ALA A 13 -17.64 23.68 23.99
C ALA A 13 -17.57 24.49 25.31
N VAL A 14 -16.37 24.89 25.70
CA VAL A 14 -16.20 25.93 26.72
C VAL A 14 -16.73 27.21 26.11
N VAL A 15 -17.87 27.71 26.60
CA VAL A 15 -18.37 29.05 26.28
C VAL A 15 -17.52 30.04 27.08
N PRO A 16 -16.68 30.88 26.46
CA PRO A 16 -16.07 31.99 27.17
C PRO A 16 -17.15 33.05 27.43
N SER A 17 -17.17 33.58 28.64
CA SER A 17 -17.94 34.77 29.00
C SER A 17 -17.72 35.89 27.98
N LEU A 18 -18.80 36.59 27.61
CA LEU A 18 -18.80 37.75 26.71
C LEU A 18 -17.66 38.73 27.04
N VAL A 19 -16.64 38.72 26.18
CA VAL A 19 -15.77 39.87 25.94
C VAL A 19 -15.82 40.08 24.43
N ALA A 20 -16.10 41.32 24.02
CA ALA A 20 -16.40 41.71 22.64
C ALA A 20 -15.42 41.09 21.62
N GLN A 21 -15.98 40.37 20.63
CA GLN A 21 -15.26 39.81 19.50
C GLN A 21 -14.82 40.92 18.55
N ASP A 22 -13.52 40.94 18.23
CA ASP A 22 -12.98 41.58 17.03
C ASP A 22 -13.27 40.63 15.84
N GLU A 23 -14.26 40.98 15.00
CA GLU A 23 -14.78 40.15 13.89
C GLU A 23 -13.86 40.15 12.65
N SER A 24 -12.54 39.95 12.81
CA SER A 24 -11.60 40.04 11.67
C SER A 24 -10.65 38.86 11.47
N LYS A 25 -10.93 37.70 12.07
CA LYS A 25 -10.16 36.47 11.76
C LYS A 25 -11.09 35.27 11.54
N PRO A 26 -11.07 34.61 10.36
CA PRO A 26 -11.72 33.32 10.21
C PRO A 26 -11.14 32.37 11.27
N ALA A 27 -12.00 31.68 12.01
CA ALA A 27 -11.57 30.59 12.87
C ALA A 27 -10.77 29.60 12.01
N ALA A 28 -9.53 29.30 12.42
CA ALA A 28 -8.73 28.29 11.74
C ALA A 28 -9.52 26.97 11.77
N GLU A 29 -9.78 26.39 10.61
CA GLU A 29 -10.37 25.06 10.52
C GLU A 29 -9.49 24.09 11.33
N PRO A 30 -10.07 23.18 12.12
CA PRO A 30 -9.28 22.24 12.92
C PRO A 30 -8.49 21.34 11.98
N ALA A 31 -7.16 21.51 11.95
CA ALA A 31 -6.27 20.64 11.20
C ALA A 31 -6.37 19.21 11.76
N MET A 32 -6.55 18.22 10.89
CA MET A 32 -6.46 16.81 11.26
C MET A 32 -5.09 16.54 11.91
N PRO A 33 -5.02 15.71 12.96
CA PRO A 33 -3.75 15.36 13.58
C PRO A 33 -2.84 14.65 12.57
N ASP A 34 -1.56 15.04 12.50
CA ASP A 34 -0.57 14.37 11.67
C ASP A 34 -0.37 12.92 12.17
N PRO A 35 -0.66 11.89 11.35
CA PRO A 35 -0.54 10.50 11.76
C PRO A 35 0.92 10.02 11.90
N LYS A 36 1.91 10.83 11.49
CA LYS A 36 3.32 10.45 11.56
C LYS A 36 3.82 10.27 12.98
N THR A 37 4.77 9.35 13.10
CA THR A 37 5.55 9.07 14.31
C THR A 37 7.03 9.08 13.96
N GLU A 38 7.91 9.10 14.97
CA GLU A 38 9.36 9.00 14.75
C GLU A 38 9.77 7.73 13.98
N ALA A 39 9.01 6.64 14.13
CA ALA A 39 9.28 5.39 13.42
C ALA A 39 9.10 5.53 11.90
N HIS A 40 8.18 6.38 11.44
CA HIS A 40 8.01 6.65 10.01
C HIS A 40 9.24 7.32 9.39
N ALA A 41 9.92 8.19 10.14
CA ALA A 41 11.13 8.86 9.66
C ALA A 41 12.27 7.89 9.35
N LEU A 42 12.28 6.69 9.97
CA LEU A 42 13.28 5.66 9.70
C LEU A 42 13.24 5.16 8.25
N LEU A 43 12.07 5.16 7.62
CA LEU A 43 11.91 4.75 6.21
C LEU A 43 12.73 5.63 5.26
N GLY A 44 12.99 6.90 5.65
CA GLY A 44 13.83 7.83 4.89
C GLY A 44 15.26 7.31 4.67
N LYS A 45 15.77 6.40 5.52
CA LYS A 45 17.09 5.78 5.35
C LYS A 45 17.17 4.88 4.11
N LEU A 46 16.04 4.37 3.64
CA LEU A 46 15.94 3.46 2.50
C LEU A 46 15.69 4.19 1.17
N VAL A 47 15.33 5.47 1.21
CA VAL A 47 15.04 6.28 0.01
C VAL A 47 16.26 6.37 -0.89
N GLY A 48 16.07 6.13 -2.18
CA GLY A 48 17.14 6.21 -3.16
C GLY A 48 16.91 5.40 -4.41
N THR A 49 17.87 5.49 -5.31
CA THR A 49 18.05 4.54 -6.41
C THR A 49 19.22 3.63 -6.06
N TRP A 50 18.96 2.32 -6.12
CA TRP A 50 19.87 1.30 -5.67
C TRP A 50 20.11 0.29 -6.78
N GLN A 51 21.37 -0.03 -7.03
CA GLN A 51 21.72 -1.26 -7.71
C GLN A 51 21.63 -2.40 -6.69
N THR A 52 20.93 -3.47 -7.04
CA THR A 52 20.80 -4.66 -6.21
C THR A 52 21.55 -5.82 -6.84
N THR A 53 22.21 -6.61 -5.99
CA THR A 53 22.77 -7.92 -6.32
C THR A 53 22.25 -8.90 -5.28
N CYS A 54 21.54 -9.93 -5.72
CA CYS A 54 21.01 -10.98 -4.87
C CYS A 54 21.76 -12.29 -5.16
N HIS A 55 22.46 -12.79 -4.15
CA HIS A 55 23.09 -14.11 -4.16
C HIS A 55 22.15 -15.10 -3.49
N MET A 56 21.60 -16.04 -4.27
CA MET A 56 20.76 -17.12 -3.75
C MET A 56 21.61 -18.36 -3.50
N ALA A 57 21.45 -18.97 -2.33
CA ALA A 57 22.07 -20.24 -2.00
C ALA A 57 21.43 -21.38 -2.81
N ALA A 58 22.21 -22.44 -3.04
CA ALA A 58 21.66 -23.67 -3.59
C ALA A 58 20.60 -24.25 -2.66
N MET A 59 19.48 -24.70 -3.24
CA MET A 59 18.40 -25.42 -2.56
C MET A 59 18.32 -26.84 -3.13
N PRO A 60 19.05 -27.81 -2.56
CA PRO A 60 19.04 -29.19 -3.04
C PRO A 60 17.63 -29.77 -3.05
N GLY A 61 17.21 -30.33 -4.19
CA GLY A 61 15.89 -30.93 -4.36
C GLY A 61 14.80 -29.97 -4.89
N VAL A 62 15.10 -28.69 -5.07
CA VAL A 62 14.23 -27.73 -5.77
C VAL A 62 14.68 -27.64 -7.24
N PRO A 63 13.84 -28.06 -8.21
CA PRO A 63 14.19 -28.01 -9.63
C PRO A 63 14.59 -26.60 -10.07
N GLY A 64 15.78 -26.46 -10.66
CA GLY A 64 16.29 -25.18 -11.18
C GLY A 64 17.00 -24.30 -10.14
N MET A 65 17.13 -24.76 -8.90
CA MET A 65 17.82 -24.06 -7.79
C MET A 65 18.90 -24.95 -7.14
N GLU A 66 19.37 -26.01 -7.81
CA GLU A 66 20.34 -26.96 -7.26
C GLU A 66 21.75 -26.38 -7.11
N LYS A 67 22.00 -25.22 -7.72
CA LYS A 67 23.27 -24.49 -7.66
C LYS A 67 23.00 -23.07 -7.16
N PRO A 68 23.99 -22.41 -6.53
CA PRO A 68 23.87 -21.01 -6.20
C PRO A 68 23.63 -20.18 -7.47
N THR A 69 22.76 -19.19 -7.37
CA THR A 69 22.44 -18.28 -8.47
C THR A 69 22.64 -16.83 -8.04
N GLU A 70 22.84 -15.97 -9.01
CA GLU A 70 22.95 -14.53 -8.80
C GLU A 70 21.94 -13.83 -9.69
N SER A 71 21.30 -12.79 -9.17
CA SER A 71 20.48 -11.86 -9.93
C SER A 71 20.88 -10.43 -9.61
N THR A 72 20.67 -9.55 -10.58
CA THR A 72 20.91 -8.12 -10.39
C THR A 72 19.64 -7.35 -10.72
N GLY A 73 19.49 -6.18 -10.11
CA GLY A 73 18.33 -5.33 -10.34
C GLY A 73 18.57 -3.88 -10.00
N ILE A 74 17.55 -3.08 -10.26
CA ILE A 74 17.49 -1.67 -9.87
C ILE A 74 16.26 -1.52 -9.01
N GLU A 75 16.44 -0.95 -7.83
CA GLU A 75 15.37 -0.61 -6.89
C GLU A 75 15.27 0.92 -6.80
N GLN A 76 14.07 1.45 -6.95
CA GLN A 76 13.73 2.85 -6.71
C GLN A 76 12.81 2.94 -5.50
N ALA A 77 13.33 3.53 -4.43
CA ALA A 77 12.66 3.69 -3.16
C ALA A 77 12.32 5.17 -2.93
N GLU A 78 11.04 5.47 -2.73
CA GLU A 78 10.52 6.81 -2.48
C GLU A 78 9.54 6.81 -1.31
N LEU A 79 9.50 7.92 -0.58
CA LEU A 79 8.46 8.17 0.42
C LEU A 79 7.23 8.73 -0.28
N ILE A 80 6.08 8.16 0.05
CA ILE A 80 4.75 8.57 -0.43
C ILE A 80 3.83 8.82 0.78
N CYS A 81 2.63 9.32 0.52
CA CYS A 81 1.63 9.62 1.55
C CYS A 81 2.21 10.53 2.65
N ASN A 82 2.86 11.63 2.26
CA ASN A 82 3.53 12.56 3.19
C ASN A 82 4.58 11.89 4.11
N GLY A 83 5.19 10.77 3.69
CA GLY A 83 6.23 10.06 4.43
C GLY A 83 5.73 8.96 5.37
N LEU A 84 4.45 8.58 5.29
CA LEU A 84 3.90 7.45 6.05
C LEU A 84 4.31 6.10 5.45
N TRP A 85 4.56 6.06 4.15
CA TRP A 85 4.85 4.83 3.44
C TRP A 85 6.10 4.99 2.58
N LEU A 86 6.93 3.96 2.57
CA LEU A 86 7.94 3.74 1.56
C LEU A 86 7.33 2.89 0.45
N LYS A 87 7.54 3.31 -0.79
CA LYS A 87 7.29 2.50 -1.98
C LYS A 87 8.62 2.19 -2.64
N CYS A 88 8.88 0.91 -2.83
CA CYS A 88 10.04 0.43 -3.55
C CYS A 88 9.58 -0.30 -4.81
N SER A 89 9.94 0.24 -5.97
CA SER A 89 9.74 -0.41 -7.27
C SER A 89 11.06 -1.03 -7.71
N MET A 90 11.06 -2.31 -8.04
CA MET A 90 12.26 -3.03 -8.44
C MET A 90 12.06 -3.66 -9.81
N THR A 91 13.10 -3.60 -10.64
CA THR A 91 13.26 -4.43 -11.82
C THR A 91 14.50 -5.26 -11.63
N SER A 92 14.44 -6.57 -11.86
CA SER A 92 15.58 -7.48 -11.78
C SER A 92 15.62 -8.42 -12.98
N GLU A 93 16.80 -8.97 -13.26
CA GLU A 93 16.99 -10.05 -14.22
C GLU A 93 17.30 -11.35 -13.46
N TYR A 94 16.54 -12.41 -13.74
CA TYR A 94 16.80 -13.75 -13.24
C TYR A 94 16.73 -14.76 -14.39
N GLN A 95 17.84 -15.47 -14.65
CA GLN A 95 17.95 -16.47 -15.73
C GLN A 95 17.51 -15.95 -17.12
N GLY A 96 17.73 -14.66 -17.41
CA GLY A 96 17.35 -14.04 -18.68
C GLY A 96 15.88 -13.57 -18.76
N GLU A 97 15.10 -13.75 -17.69
CA GLU A 97 13.76 -13.20 -17.56
C GLU A 97 13.78 -11.96 -16.66
N ASN A 98 13.05 -10.93 -17.08
CA ASN A 98 12.88 -9.73 -16.26
C ASN A 98 11.75 -9.95 -15.26
N CYS A 99 12.02 -9.67 -13.99
CA CYS A 99 11.03 -9.60 -12.93
C CYS A 99 10.83 -8.14 -12.53
N GLU A 100 9.57 -7.72 -12.41
CA GLU A 100 9.25 -6.44 -11.78
C GLU A 100 8.51 -6.71 -10.49
N SER A 101 8.78 -5.94 -9.46
CA SER A 101 8.10 -6.05 -8.18
C SER A 101 7.90 -4.70 -7.52
N VAL A 102 6.88 -4.61 -6.69
CA VAL A 102 6.67 -3.48 -5.80
C VAL A 102 6.57 -4.01 -4.38
N TRP A 103 7.28 -3.37 -3.46
CA TRP A 103 7.02 -3.56 -2.04
C TRP A 103 6.73 -2.23 -1.36
N LEU A 104 5.74 -2.25 -0.48
CA LEU A 104 5.33 -1.14 0.35
C LEU A 104 5.74 -1.43 1.79
N CYS A 105 6.15 -0.40 2.52
CA CYS A 105 6.45 -0.50 3.94
C CYS A 105 5.99 0.75 4.67
N GLY A 106 5.17 0.57 5.70
CA GLY A 106 4.69 1.62 6.59
C GLY A 106 4.89 1.22 8.05
N TYR A 107 4.60 2.13 8.99
CA TYR A 107 4.62 1.81 10.42
C TYR A 107 3.21 1.88 11.00
N ASP A 108 2.72 0.76 11.53
CA ASP A 108 1.43 0.69 12.19
C ASP A 108 1.59 1.06 13.68
N PRO A 109 1.09 2.22 14.14
CA PRO A 109 1.25 2.67 15.53
C PRO A 109 0.43 1.84 16.53
N PHE A 110 -0.62 1.15 16.08
CA PHE A 110 -1.44 0.30 16.92
C PHE A 110 -0.76 -1.04 17.16
N LYS A 111 -0.11 -1.59 16.13
CA LYS A 111 0.73 -2.80 16.25
C LYS A 111 2.13 -2.52 16.80
N LYS A 112 2.57 -1.25 16.77
CA LYS A 112 3.92 -0.80 17.12
C LYS A 112 5.01 -1.50 16.30
N GLY A 113 4.76 -1.71 15.01
CA GLY A 113 5.65 -2.43 14.11
C GLY A 113 5.53 -1.93 12.68
N PHE A 114 6.54 -2.24 11.88
CA PHE A 114 6.47 -2.05 10.44
C PHE A 114 5.54 -3.09 9.83
N VAL A 115 4.82 -2.70 8.79
CA VAL A 115 3.96 -3.58 8.01
C VAL A 115 4.23 -3.33 6.54
N GLY A 116 4.10 -4.35 5.72
CA GLY A 116 4.30 -4.18 4.30
C GLY A 116 3.61 -5.22 3.44
N ILE A 117 3.62 -4.92 2.15
CA ILE A 117 2.94 -5.67 1.10
C ILE A 117 3.96 -5.85 -0.01
N PHE A 118 4.05 -7.04 -0.57
CA PHE A 118 4.88 -7.34 -1.73
C PHE A 118 4.01 -7.90 -2.86
N VAL A 119 4.31 -7.44 -4.07
CA VAL A 119 3.73 -7.94 -5.33
C VAL A 119 4.81 -8.05 -6.39
N SER A 120 4.62 -8.94 -7.38
CA SER A 120 5.55 -9.07 -8.50
C SER A 120 4.86 -9.44 -9.82
N THR A 121 5.65 -9.48 -10.89
CA THR A 121 5.31 -10.03 -12.21
C THR A 121 5.01 -11.52 -12.17
N MET A 122 5.41 -12.21 -11.11
CA MET A 122 5.09 -13.62 -10.92
C MET A 122 3.59 -13.75 -10.66
N ASP A 123 2.99 -14.82 -11.19
CA ASP A 123 1.55 -15.11 -11.05
C ASP A 123 1.25 -15.66 -9.64
N GLU A 124 1.68 -14.92 -8.64
CA GLU A 124 1.66 -15.27 -7.23
C GLU A 124 0.74 -14.30 -6.47
N PRO A 125 0.04 -14.77 -5.42
CA PRO A 125 -0.70 -13.88 -4.55
C PRO A 125 0.18 -12.77 -3.98
N SER A 126 -0.43 -11.62 -3.71
CA SER A 126 0.22 -10.64 -2.84
C SER A 126 0.50 -11.28 -1.48
N TRP A 127 1.59 -10.88 -0.84
CA TRP A 127 1.86 -11.31 0.52
C TRP A 127 2.26 -10.14 1.40
N ALA A 128 1.87 -10.23 2.66
CA ALA A 128 2.16 -9.25 3.67
C ALA A 128 3.31 -9.71 4.57
N PHE A 129 3.98 -8.74 5.17
CA PHE A 129 5.03 -8.98 6.16
C PHE A 129 4.95 -7.95 7.28
N ASP A 130 5.40 -8.38 8.45
CA ASP A 130 5.54 -7.55 9.64
C ASP A 130 7.02 -7.34 9.92
N GLY A 131 7.35 -6.22 10.58
CA GLY A 131 8.74 -5.87 10.85
C GLY A 131 8.94 -5.12 12.15
N SER A 132 10.18 -5.17 12.62
CA SER A 132 10.69 -4.37 13.73
C SER A 132 12.01 -3.71 13.32
N TYR A 133 12.40 -2.66 14.05
CA TYR A 133 13.66 -1.97 13.83
C TYR A 133 14.52 -2.03 15.09
N ASP A 134 15.78 -2.43 14.95
CA ASP A 134 16.80 -2.35 15.99
C ASP A 134 17.71 -1.15 15.72
N GLU A 135 17.62 -0.15 16.59
CA GLU A 135 18.41 1.08 16.47
C GLU A 135 19.91 0.84 16.64
N LYS A 136 20.33 -0.09 17.50
CA LYS A 136 21.76 -0.37 17.72
C LYS A 136 22.36 -1.08 16.51
N ALA A 137 21.60 -2.00 15.92
CA ALA A 137 22.01 -2.72 14.73
C ALA A 137 21.80 -1.92 13.43
N GLN A 138 21.04 -0.81 13.49
CA GLN A 138 20.56 -0.06 12.32
C GLN A 138 19.92 -0.99 11.28
N ALA A 139 19.06 -1.89 11.76
CA ALA A 139 18.53 -2.97 10.95
C ALA A 139 17.03 -3.20 11.16
N TRP A 140 16.32 -3.42 10.06
CA TRP A 140 14.97 -3.98 10.09
C TRP A 140 15.04 -5.49 10.12
N THR A 141 14.16 -6.11 10.90
CA THR A 141 13.88 -7.54 10.77
C THR A 141 12.46 -7.72 10.28
N PHE A 142 12.28 -8.36 9.13
CA PHE A 142 10.96 -8.65 8.56
C PHE A 142 10.64 -10.14 8.67
N HIS A 143 9.35 -10.44 8.83
CA HIS A 143 8.81 -11.80 8.84
C HIS A 143 7.52 -11.83 8.02
N GLY A 144 7.31 -12.89 7.26
CA GLY A 144 6.08 -13.05 6.50
C GLY A 144 5.91 -14.45 5.95
N ASN A 145 4.82 -14.65 5.22
CA ASN A 145 4.52 -15.87 4.51
C ASN A 145 4.54 -15.57 3.02
N SER A 146 5.56 -16.06 2.32
CA SER A 146 5.59 -16.07 0.85
C SER A 146 4.92 -17.34 0.33
N PRO A 147 4.58 -17.43 -0.97
CA PRO A 147 4.12 -18.67 -1.59
C PRO A 147 5.12 -19.83 -1.44
N GLN A 148 6.40 -19.54 -1.27
CA GLN A 148 7.48 -20.52 -1.08
C GLN A 148 7.66 -20.93 0.39
N GLY A 149 6.97 -20.26 1.33
CA GLY A 149 6.98 -20.58 2.75
C GLY A 149 7.21 -19.37 3.65
N GLN A 150 7.34 -19.65 4.94
CA GLN A 150 7.68 -18.65 5.95
C GLN A 150 9.10 -18.14 5.72
N PHE A 151 9.26 -16.82 5.73
CA PHE A 151 10.56 -16.19 5.62
C PHE A 151 10.84 -15.24 6.79
N ARG A 152 12.12 -15.00 7.01
CA ARG A 152 12.65 -13.91 7.82
C ARG A 152 13.73 -13.21 7.01
N SER A 153 13.78 -11.88 7.06
CA SER A 153 14.93 -11.13 6.53
C SER A 153 15.44 -10.12 7.55
N VAL A 154 16.72 -9.77 7.44
CA VAL A 154 17.35 -8.71 8.24
C VAL A 154 18.02 -7.75 7.27
N LEU A 155 17.41 -6.57 7.08
CA LEU A 155 17.91 -5.47 6.26
C LEU A 155 18.72 -4.51 7.13
N ALA A 156 20.04 -4.57 7.04
CA ALA A 156 20.96 -3.70 7.77
C ALA A 156 21.53 -2.60 6.87
N VAL A 157 21.34 -1.34 7.27
CA VAL A 157 22.00 -0.20 6.61
C VAL A 157 23.43 -0.13 7.12
N LYS A 158 24.41 -0.30 6.23
CA LYS A 158 25.84 -0.30 6.58
C LYS A 158 26.41 1.10 6.59
N ASP A 159 26.04 1.88 5.58
CA ASP A 159 26.38 3.29 5.43
C ASP A 159 25.35 3.97 4.53
N GLU A 160 25.55 5.25 4.22
CA GLU A 160 24.63 6.02 3.38
C GLU A 160 24.46 5.42 1.97
N ASN A 161 25.45 4.68 1.46
CA ASN A 161 25.51 4.16 0.10
C ASN A 161 25.30 2.65 0.02
N THR A 162 25.20 1.94 1.15
CA THR A 162 25.21 0.47 1.19
C THR A 162 24.24 -0.08 2.23
N SER A 163 23.42 -1.05 1.81
CA SER A 163 22.65 -1.89 2.73
C SER A 163 22.79 -3.36 2.34
N VAL A 164 22.69 -4.24 3.33
CA VAL A 164 22.72 -5.69 3.13
C VAL A 164 21.49 -6.29 3.78
N GLU A 165 20.76 -7.09 3.03
CA GLU A 165 19.63 -7.86 3.53
C GLU A 165 19.95 -9.34 3.45
N THR A 166 19.93 -10.02 4.59
CA THR A 166 20.08 -11.47 4.65
C THR A 166 18.71 -12.10 4.80
N CYS A 167 18.43 -13.15 4.03
CA CYS A 167 17.14 -13.83 4.00
C CYS A 167 17.26 -15.28 4.46
N TRP A 168 16.27 -15.72 5.22
CA TRP A 168 16.11 -17.09 5.71
C TRP A 168 14.72 -17.59 5.38
N VAL A 169 14.62 -18.88 5.05
CA VAL A 169 13.36 -19.60 4.93
C VAL A 169 13.24 -20.62 6.05
N LYS A 170 12.01 -20.89 6.49
CA LYS A 170 11.70 -21.99 7.41
C LYS A 170 11.16 -23.17 6.63
N ASP A 171 11.68 -24.36 6.91
CA ASP A 171 11.11 -25.61 6.42
C ASP A 171 9.87 -26.03 7.23
N ALA A 172 9.28 -27.17 6.88
CA ALA A 172 8.08 -27.72 7.53
C ALA A 172 8.29 -28.04 9.02
N ASP A 173 9.54 -28.28 9.45
CA ASP A 173 9.92 -28.55 10.84
C ASP A 173 10.24 -27.25 11.61
N GLY A 174 10.14 -26.09 10.95
CA GLY A 174 10.40 -24.77 11.51
C GLY A 174 11.88 -24.41 11.60
N LYS A 175 12.78 -25.21 11.00
CA LYS A 175 14.21 -24.92 10.99
C LYS A 175 14.52 -23.84 9.96
N GLU A 176 15.22 -22.79 10.40
CA GLU A 176 15.67 -21.72 9.52
C GLU A 176 16.96 -22.09 8.78
N SER A 177 16.99 -21.81 7.48
CA SER A 177 18.19 -21.89 6.64
C SER A 177 18.33 -20.61 5.83
N GLN A 178 19.54 -20.04 5.79
CA GLN A 178 19.82 -18.85 4.98
C GLN A 178 19.66 -19.21 3.50
N CYS A 179 18.83 -18.48 2.79
CA CYS A 179 18.51 -18.72 1.38
C CYS A 179 19.07 -17.67 0.44
N ALA A 180 19.26 -16.43 0.91
CA ALA A 180 19.79 -15.36 0.08
C ALA A 180 20.51 -14.28 0.87
N GLU A 181 21.36 -13.54 0.17
CA GLU A 181 21.92 -12.26 0.60
C GLU A 181 21.74 -11.24 -0.53
N ILE A 182 21.14 -10.09 -0.21
CA ILE A 182 20.87 -9.01 -1.14
C ILE A 182 21.73 -7.81 -0.72
N VAL A 183 22.62 -7.39 -1.60
CA VAL A 183 23.44 -6.19 -1.42
C VAL A 183 22.84 -5.07 -2.26
N ARG A 184 22.57 -3.93 -1.63
CA ARG A 184 22.10 -2.70 -2.31
C ARG A 184 23.19 -1.65 -2.24
N THR A 185 23.53 -1.05 -3.38
CA THR A 185 24.50 0.05 -3.47
C THR A 185 23.90 1.26 -4.19
N ARG A 186 24.12 2.48 -3.68
CA ARG A 186 23.67 3.71 -4.35
C ARG A 186 24.46 3.91 -5.65
N THR A 187 23.77 4.06 -6.77
CA THR A 187 24.40 4.36 -8.06
C THR A 187 23.50 5.28 -8.89
N LYS A 188 24.06 5.87 -9.96
CA LYS A 188 23.24 6.35 -11.08
C LYS A 188 22.73 5.12 -11.83
N PRO A 189 21.41 4.97 -12.04
CA PRO A 189 20.86 3.78 -12.66
C PRO A 189 21.45 3.57 -14.05
N THR A 190 22.13 2.43 -14.25
CA THR A 190 22.46 1.90 -15.58
C THR A 190 21.27 1.08 -16.06
N ALA A 191 20.75 1.35 -17.25
CA ALA A 191 19.60 0.61 -17.78
C ALA A 191 19.85 -0.91 -17.74
N LEU A 192 18.88 -1.67 -17.21
CA LEU A 192 18.88 -3.13 -17.33
C LEU A 192 18.77 -3.53 -18.80
N ALA A 193 19.32 -4.70 -19.13
CA ALA A 193 19.18 -5.26 -20.46
C ALA A 193 17.70 -5.42 -20.85
N ALA A 194 17.39 -5.22 -22.13
CA ALA A 194 16.03 -5.37 -22.64
C ALA A 194 15.51 -6.79 -22.38
N ASN A 195 14.25 -6.89 -21.94
CA ASN A 195 13.57 -8.15 -21.63
C ASN A 195 13.67 -9.13 -22.81
N LYS A 196 14.18 -10.34 -22.55
CA LYS A 196 14.25 -11.43 -23.55
C LYS A 196 13.25 -12.56 -23.27
N GLY A 197 12.51 -12.50 -22.16
CA GLY A 197 11.51 -13.49 -21.80
C GLY A 197 10.16 -13.25 -22.47
N GLU A 198 9.48 -14.32 -22.88
CA GLU A 198 8.09 -14.26 -23.31
C GLU A 198 7.19 -14.12 -22.07
N ALA A 199 6.68 -12.90 -21.81
CA ALA A 199 5.70 -12.71 -20.75
C ALA A 199 4.44 -13.54 -21.04
N LYS A 200 4.10 -14.45 -20.13
CA LYS A 200 2.85 -15.22 -20.24
C LYS A 200 1.68 -14.25 -20.34
N ALA A 201 0.85 -14.43 -21.37
CA ALA A 201 -0.28 -13.54 -21.63
C ALA A 201 -1.16 -13.36 -20.36
N PRO A 202 -1.56 -12.13 -20.03
CA PRO A 202 -2.47 -11.88 -18.91
C PRO A 202 -3.78 -12.65 -19.12
N SER A 203 -4.36 -13.18 -18.05
CA SER A 203 -5.70 -13.78 -18.10
C SER A 203 -6.78 -12.72 -18.35
N ASP A 204 -8.00 -13.13 -18.71
CA ASP A 204 -9.14 -12.22 -18.88
C ASP A 204 -9.41 -11.37 -17.62
N ALA A 205 -9.16 -11.93 -16.43
CA ALA A 205 -9.27 -11.20 -15.18
C ALA A 205 -8.22 -10.07 -15.06
N HIS A 206 -6.98 -10.32 -15.50
CA HIS A 206 -5.97 -9.27 -15.58
C HIS A 206 -6.33 -8.23 -16.64
N ALA A 207 -6.77 -8.65 -17.83
CA ALA A 207 -7.20 -7.72 -18.88
C ALA A 207 -8.35 -6.81 -18.40
N ARG A 208 -9.28 -7.35 -17.61
CA ARG A 208 -10.38 -6.61 -16.99
C ARG A 208 -9.87 -5.53 -16.02
N LEU A 209 -8.87 -5.82 -15.20
CA LEU A 209 -8.25 -4.83 -14.31
C LEU A 209 -7.66 -3.65 -15.10
N LEU A 210 -7.06 -3.94 -16.27
CA LEU A 210 -6.40 -2.93 -17.10
C LEU A 210 -7.39 -1.96 -17.78
N GLU A 211 -8.68 -2.26 -17.82
CA GLU A 211 -9.71 -1.32 -18.33
C GLU A 211 -9.75 -0.02 -17.52
N GLY A 212 -9.29 -0.05 -16.26
CA GLY A 212 -9.16 1.11 -15.39
C GLY A 212 -7.95 2.01 -15.67
N VAL A 213 -6.94 1.53 -16.42
CA VAL A 213 -5.67 2.26 -16.68
C VAL A 213 -5.94 3.57 -17.41
N GLY A 214 -5.23 4.62 -17.00
CA GLY A 214 -5.27 5.97 -17.59
C GLY A 214 -5.59 7.05 -16.55
N ASP A 215 -5.83 8.26 -17.04
CA ASP A 215 -6.09 9.45 -16.23
C ASP A 215 -7.59 9.70 -16.04
N TRP A 216 -7.97 10.08 -14.83
CA TRP A 216 -9.35 10.33 -14.42
C TRP A 216 -9.44 11.59 -13.57
N ASP A 217 -10.49 12.38 -13.82
CA ASP A 217 -10.99 13.37 -12.87
C ASP A 217 -11.95 12.65 -11.91
N ALA A 218 -11.88 12.99 -10.62
CA ALA A 218 -12.67 12.36 -9.57
C ALA A 218 -13.43 13.43 -8.75
N LEU A 219 -14.73 13.24 -8.57
CA LEU A 219 -15.54 14.04 -7.64
C LEU A 219 -15.89 13.17 -6.44
N VAL A 220 -15.24 13.45 -5.31
CA VAL A 220 -15.47 12.76 -4.03
C VAL A 220 -16.59 13.47 -3.30
N LYS A 221 -17.56 12.70 -2.79
CA LYS A 221 -18.59 13.18 -1.87
C LYS A 221 -18.58 12.33 -0.62
N SER A 222 -18.53 12.97 0.53
CA SER A 222 -18.42 12.31 1.82
C SER A 222 -19.56 12.75 2.74
N ALA A 223 -20.21 11.77 3.38
CA ALA A 223 -21.20 12.00 4.40
C ALA A 223 -20.76 11.30 5.70
N ILE A 224 -20.24 12.09 6.64
CA ILE A 224 -19.84 11.63 7.97
C ILE A 224 -20.91 12.11 8.98
N PRO A 225 -21.51 11.23 9.79
CA PRO A 225 -22.48 11.63 10.80
C PRO A 225 -21.92 12.71 11.74
N GLY A 226 -22.63 13.82 11.87
CA GLY A 226 -22.23 14.95 12.72
C GLY A 226 -21.35 16.00 12.04
N MET A 227 -20.93 15.80 10.79
CA MET A 227 -20.22 16.80 9.98
C MET A 227 -21.09 17.25 8.80
N PRO A 228 -20.92 18.49 8.29
CA PRO A 228 -21.50 18.88 7.01
C PRO A 228 -21.01 17.95 5.89
N ALA A 229 -21.89 17.63 4.94
CA ALA A 229 -21.48 16.92 3.73
C ALA A 229 -20.42 17.73 2.99
N SER A 230 -19.40 17.05 2.48
CA SER A 230 -18.30 17.68 1.74
C SER A 230 -18.19 17.13 0.32
N GLU A 231 -17.72 17.98 -0.58
CA GLU A 231 -17.39 17.61 -1.95
C GLU A 231 -15.96 18.08 -2.28
N SER A 232 -15.18 17.20 -2.91
CA SER A 232 -13.79 17.44 -3.27
C SER A 232 -13.52 17.04 -4.71
N LYS A 233 -12.81 17.89 -5.45
CA LYS A 233 -12.30 17.55 -6.79
C LYS A 233 -10.89 17.00 -6.65
N CYS A 234 -10.70 15.80 -7.14
CA CYS A 234 -9.45 15.06 -7.13
C CYS A 234 -9.11 14.58 -8.54
N SER A 235 -7.91 14.05 -8.70
CA SER A 235 -7.45 13.39 -9.92
C SER A 235 -6.85 12.04 -9.58
N GLU A 236 -6.94 11.11 -10.52
CA GLU A 236 -6.41 9.77 -10.37
C GLU A 236 -5.67 9.34 -11.64
N ARG A 237 -4.43 8.86 -11.49
CA ARG A 237 -3.67 8.23 -12.57
C ARG A 237 -3.43 6.76 -12.26
N VAL A 238 -4.07 5.89 -13.03
CA VAL A 238 -3.89 4.44 -12.92
C VAL A 238 -2.90 3.96 -13.98
N ARG A 239 -1.89 3.18 -13.56
CA ARG A 239 -0.89 2.57 -14.43
C ARG A 239 -0.86 1.06 -14.25
N ALA A 240 -0.60 0.35 -15.33
CA ALA A 240 -0.19 -1.05 -15.27
C ALA A 240 1.23 -1.13 -14.69
N ILE A 241 1.44 -2.07 -13.78
CA ILE A 241 2.75 -2.39 -13.21
C ILE A 241 2.90 -3.92 -13.17
N CYS A 242 4.11 -4.39 -12.90
CA CYS A 242 4.38 -5.81 -12.74
C CYS A 242 3.88 -6.64 -13.94
N GLY A 243 4.32 -6.27 -15.14
CA GLY A 243 3.97 -7.00 -16.37
C GLY A 243 2.46 -7.01 -16.65
N SER A 244 1.74 -5.95 -16.27
CA SER A 244 0.28 -5.82 -16.41
C SER A 244 -0.55 -6.82 -15.59
N ARG A 245 0.04 -7.41 -14.53
CA ARG A 245 -0.70 -8.21 -13.55
C ARG A 245 -1.31 -7.37 -12.42
N TRP A 246 -0.71 -6.21 -12.19
CA TRP A 246 -1.10 -5.29 -11.12
C TRP A 246 -1.35 -3.90 -11.70
N THR A 247 -2.13 -3.11 -10.97
CA THR A 247 -2.29 -1.69 -11.25
C THR A 247 -1.90 -0.88 -10.04
N TRP A 248 -1.28 0.27 -10.30
CA TRP A 248 -0.95 1.28 -9.31
C TRP A 248 -1.73 2.55 -9.63
N SER A 249 -2.42 3.09 -8.64
CA SER A 249 -3.12 4.36 -8.73
C SER A 249 -2.41 5.44 -7.93
N ASP A 250 -2.20 6.61 -8.52
CA ASP A 250 -1.92 7.83 -7.77
C ASP A 250 -3.19 8.68 -7.73
N PHE A 251 -3.71 8.90 -6.53
CA PHE A 251 -4.87 9.73 -6.27
C PHE A 251 -4.42 10.99 -5.53
N SER A 252 -4.82 12.15 -6.03
CA SER A 252 -4.44 13.44 -5.44
C SER A 252 -5.59 14.43 -5.46
N GLY A 253 -5.64 15.30 -4.47
CA GLY A 253 -6.63 16.36 -4.40
C GLY A 253 -6.56 17.10 -3.08
N GLU A 254 -7.68 17.68 -2.69
CA GLU A 254 -7.84 18.36 -1.41
C GLU A 254 -9.02 17.73 -0.66
N MET A 255 -8.81 17.36 0.60
CA MET A 255 -9.86 16.89 1.49
C MET A 255 -9.86 17.73 2.75
N MET A 256 -11.04 18.26 3.13
CA MET A 256 -11.19 19.10 4.34
C MET A 256 -10.18 20.26 4.40
N GLY A 257 -9.95 20.95 3.27
CA GLY A 257 -9.01 22.08 3.21
C GLY A 257 -7.53 21.70 3.11
N MET A 258 -7.19 20.40 3.14
CA MET A 258 -5.81 19.92 3.24
C MET A 258 -5.40 19.11 1.99
N PRO A 259 -4.13 19.20 1.55
CA PRO A 259 -3.62 18.34 0.50
C PRO A 259 -3.77 16.86 0.87
N PHE A 260 -4.27 16.09 -0.09
CA PHE A 260 -4.50 14.66 0.05
C PHE A 260 -3.72 13.89 -1.02
N GLU A 261 -3.05 12.83 -0.58
CA GLU A 261 -2.34 11.87 -1.42
C GLU A 261 -2.79 10.48 -1.02
N GLY A 262 -3.20 9.67 -1.99
CA GLY A 262 -3.61 8.29 -1.78
C GLY A 262 -3.17 7.40 -2.93
N HIS A 263 -3.02 6.11 -2.65
CA HIS A 263 -2.62 5.13 -3.64
C HIS A 263 -3.40 3.83 -3.48
N ALA A 264 -3.83 3.28 -4.62
CA ALA A 264 -4.36 1.94 -4.70
C ALA A 264 -3.36 1.00 -5.40
N LEU A 265 -3.14 -0.17 -4.81
CA LEU A 265 -2.47 -1.31 -5.44
C LEU A 265 -3.50 -2.43 -5.64
N CYS A 266 -3.87 -2.70 -6.89
CA CYS A 266 -4.90 -3.69 -7.22
C CYS A 266 -4.34 -4.81 -8.10
N GLY A 267 -4.79 -6.04 -7.88
CA GLY A 267 -4.38 -7.22 -8.64
C GLY A 267 -5.43 -8.32 -8.63
N TYR A 268 -5.13 -9.41 -9.34
CA TYR A 268 -5.94 -10.63 -9.35
C TYR A 268 -5.12 -11.81 -8.82
N GLU A 269 -5.72 -12.61 -7.94
CA GLU A 269 -5.09 -13.78 -7.32
C GLU A 269 -5.71 -15.05 -7.91
N PRO A 270 -5.04 -15.75 -8.85
CA PRO A 270 -5.62 -16.90 -9.55
C PRO A 270 -6.02 -18.05 -8.63
N ALA A 271 -5.29 -18.27 -7.54
CA ALA A 271 -5.55 -19.34 -6.59
C ALA A 271 -6.90 -19.20 -5.88
N SER A 272 -7.29 -17.97 -5.54
CA SER A 272 -8.58 -17.68 -4.90
C SER A 272 -9.67 -17.30 -5.91
N GLY A 273 -9.28 -16.93 -7.13
CA GLY A 273 -10.17 -16.38 -8.15
C GLY A 273 -10.72 -15.00 -7.77
N LYS A 274 -10.05 -14.28 -6.86
CA LYS A 274 -10.48 -12.98 -6.35
C LYS A 274 -9.55 -11.88 -6.80
N TYR A 275 -10.10 -10.68 -6.86
CA TYR A 275 -9.30 -9.47 -6.92
C TYR A 275 -8.94 -9.02 -5.52
N VAL A 276 -7.79 -8.41 -5.38
CA VAL A 276 -7.29 -7.82 -4.12
C VAL A 276 -6.95 -6.35 -4.38
N SER A 277 -7.27 -5.50 -3.41
CA SER A 277 -6.95 -4.08 -3.41
C SER A 277 -6.35 -3.69 -2.07
N TYR A 278 -5.29 -2.89 -2.12
CA TYR A 278 -4.69 -2.24 -0.98
C TYR A 278 -4.78 -0.73 -1.17
N TRP A 279 -5.27 -0.03 -0.16
CA TRP A 279 -5.33 1.43 -0.14
C TRP A 279 -4.47 1.98 0.99
N ILE A 280 -3.64 2.97 0.66
CA ILE A 280 -2.85 3.77 1.60
C ILE A 280 -3.04 5.25 1.27
N ASP A 281 -2.98 6.12 2.28
CA ASP A 281 -3.12 7.56 2.08
C ASP A 281 -2.36 8.38 3.13
N SER A 282 -2.31 9.70 2.92
CA SER A 282 -1.61 10.67 3.76
C SER A 282 -2.31 10.98 5.09
N MET A 283 -3.48 10.38 5.36
CA MET A 283 -4.32 10.65 6.54
C MET A 283 -4.34 9.45 7.49
N SER A 284 -3.92 8.26 7.05
CA SER A 284 -3.88 7.04 7.86
C SER A 284 -2.51 6.37 7.84
N ALA A 285 -2.01 6.02 9.02
CA ALA A 285 -0.79 5.21 9.17
C ALA A 285 -1.01 3.71 8.89
N THR A 286 -2.25 3.29 8.62
CA THR A 286 -2.60 1.90 8.32
C THR A 286 -3.13 1.78 6.90
N HIS A 287 -2.97 0.60 6.29
CA HIS A 287 -3.57 0.33 5.00
C HIS A 287 -4.96 -0.30 5.17
N MET A 288 -5.83 -0.06 4.20
CA MET A 288 -7.06 -0.81 4.03
C MET A 288 -6.82 -1.93 3.01
N ARG A 289 -7.30 -3.14 3.31
CA ARG A 289 -7.25 -4.27 2.38
C ARG A 289 -8.65 -4.75 2.08
N THR A 290 -9.00 -4.83 0.81
CA THR A 290 -10.27 -5.39 0.36
C THR A 290 -10.05 -6.51 -0.66
N THR A 291 -10.98 -7.45 -0.72
CA THR A 291 -11.01 -8.52 -1.73
C THR A 291 -12.39 -8.61 -2.35
N GLY A 292 -12.44 -9.01 -3.62
CA GLY A 292 -13.68 -8.89 -4.38
C GLY A 292 -13.75 -9.74 -5.62
N SER A 293 -14.86 -9.59 -6.31
CA SER A 293 -15.14 -10.23 -7.60
C SER A 293 -15.86 -9.27 -8.54
N TYR A 294 -15.79 -9.56 -9.83
CA TYR A 294 -16.49 -8.83 -10.87
C TYR A 294 -17.70 -9.63 -11.38
N ASP A 295 -18.88 -9.01 -11.39
CA ASP A 295 -20.07 -9.53 -12.05
C ASP A 295 -20.14 -8.95 -13.47
N GLU A 296 -19.89 -9.79 -14.47
CA GLU A 296 -19.89 -9.39 -15.88
C GLU A 296 -21.24 -8.91 -16.38
N LYS A 297 -22.35 -9.49 -15.89
CA LYS A 297 -23.70 -9.14 -16.35
C LYS A 297 -24.10 -7.77 -15.81
N ALA A 298 -23.79 -7.52 -14.54
CA ALA A 298 -24.12 -6.27 -13.89
C ALA A 298 -23.07 -5.18 -14.10
N LYS A 299 -21.88 -5.53 -14.60
CA LYS A 299 -20.69 -4.66 -14.73
C LYS A 299 -20.31 -4.00 -13.41
N ILE A 300 -20.36 -4.80 -12.35
CA ILE A 300 -20.12 -4.35 -10.97
C ILE A 300 -18.97 -5.12 -10.39
N TRP A 301 -18.05 -4.40 -9.77
CA TRP A 301 -17.13 -4.98 -8.80
C TRP A 301 -17.70 -4.82 -7.41
N ALA A 302 -17.63 -5.88 -6.64
CA ALA A 302 -17.98 -5.87 -5.22
C ALA A 302 -16.75 -6.30 -4.43
N PHE A 303 -16.25 -5.40 -3.60
CA PHE A 303 -15.15 -5.66 -2.68
C PHE A 303 -15.65 -5.53 -1.24
N ALA A 304 -15.05 -6.32 -0.37
CA ALA A 304 -15.24 -6.22 1.07
C ALA A 304 -13.90 -6.46 1.77
N GLY A 305 -13.75 -5.88 2.94
CA GLY A 305 -12.56 -6.07 3.75
C GLY A 305 -12.68 -5.32 5.07
N ASP A 306 -11.52 -5.08 5.65
CA ASP A 306 -11.40 -4.48 6.97
C ASP A 306 -10.43 -3.30 6.93
N SER A 307 -10.72 -2.31 7.76
CA SER A 307 -9.83 -1.21 8.10
C SER A 307 -9.89 -0.95 9.60
N VAL A 308 -9.23 0.10 10.06
CA VAL A 308 -9.37 0.61 11.42
C VAL A 308 -9.78 2.08 11.40
N ASP A 309 -10.41 2.54 12.47
CA ASP A 309 -10.63 3.97 12.69
C ASP A 309 -9.39 4.65 13.28
N GLU A 310 -9.48 5.96 13.52
CA GLU A 310 -8.41 6.79 14.11
C GLU A 310 -7.95 6.31 15.50
N GLN A 311 -8.75 5.49 16.19
CA GLN A 311 -8.42 4.91 17.49
C GLN A 311 -7.93 3.45 17.38
N GLY A 312 -7.78 2.92 16.17
CA GLY A 312 -7.35 1.56 15.92
C GLY A 312 -8.45 0.52 16.10
N ARG A 313 -9.72 0.93 16.20
CA ARG A 313 -10.84 0.00 16.34
C ARG A 313 -11.25 -0.55 14.98
N PRO A 314 -11.64 -1.83 14.87
CA PRO A 314 -12.03 -2.42 13.60
C PRO A 314 -13.19 -1.70 12.93
N MET A 315 -13.09 -1.56 11.61
CA MET A 315 -14.15 -1.08 10.72
C MET A 315 -14.30 -2.03 9.54
N ALA A 316 -15.52 -2.48 9.29
CA ALA A 316 -15.84 -3.23 8.09
C ALA A 316 -15.97 -2.26 6.91
N VAL A 317 -15.38 -2.63 5.77
CA VAL A 317 -15.45 -1.88 4.52
C VAL A 317 -16.21 -2.67 3.47
N SER A 318 -17.07 -2.00 2.73
CA SER A 318 -17.72 -2.54 1.54
C SER A 318 -17.61 -1.53 0.42
N GLU A 319 -17.20 -2.00 -0.76
CA GLU A 319 -17.01 -1.16 -1.93
C GLU A 319 -17.81 -1.74 -3.09
N ARG A 320 -18.54 -0.86 -3.78
CA ARG A 320 -19.23 -1.17 -5.03
C ARG A 320 -18.70 -0.26 -6.11
N TYR A 321 -18.10 -0.86 -7.11
CA TYR A 321 -17.61 -0.14 -8.27
C TYR A 321 -18.50 -0.46 -9.47
N THR A 322 -19.14 0.56 -10.04
CA THR A 322 -19.99 0.42 -11.22
C THR A 322 -19.31 1.09 -12.40
N GLN A 323 -18.99 0.30 -13.43
CA GLN A 323 -18.50 0.83 -14.69
C GLN A 323 -19.69 1.09 -15.61
N LYS A 324 -20.05 2.37 -15.78
CA LYS A 324 -21.20 2.77 -16.60
C LYS A 324 -20.85 2.66 -18.08
N ASP A 325 -19.66 3.13 -18.45
CA ASP A 325 -19.08 3.03 -19.79
C ASP A 325 -17.54 3.13 -19.74
N ALA A 326 -16.88 3.25 -20.89
CA ALA A 326 -15.42 3.33 -20.98
C ALA A 326 -14.82 4.62 -20.37
N ASN A 327 -15.63 5.65 -20.22
CA ASN A 327 -15.24 6.99 -19.80
C ASN A 327 -15.79 7.42 -18.44
N THR A 328 -16.73 6.67 -17.87
CA THR A 328 -17.36 7.00 -16.59
C THR A 328 -17.47 5.78 -15.67
N ARG A 329 -17.05 5.96 -14.41
CA ARG A 329 -17.18 4.95 -13.35
C ARG A 329 -17.62 5.60 -12.04
N ARG A 330 -18.24 4.82 -11.16
CA ARG A 330 -18.58 5.25 -9.81
C ARG A 330 -18.08 4.22 -8.81
N LEU A 331 -17.45 4.70 -7.75
CA LEU A 331 -17.13 3.95 -6.55
C LEU A 331 -18.05 4.40 -5.43
N GLU A 332 -18.71 3.46 -4.76
CA GLU A 332 -19.49 3.67 -3.55
C GLU A 332 -18.84 2.87 -2.44
N MET A 333 -18.51 3.52 -1.33
CA MET A 333 -17.85 2.93 -0.18
C MET A 333 -18.70 3.13 1.07
N THR A 334 -18.73 2.09 1.90
CA THR A 334 -19.36 2.15 3.21
C THR A 334 -18.40 1.60 4.24
N PHE A 335 -18.15 2.39 5.27
CA PHE A 335 -17.33 2.04 6.42
C PHE A 335 -18.26 1.89 7.62
N LYS A 336 -18.22 0.75 8.30
CA LYS A 336 -19.11 0.45 9.44
C LYS A 336 -18.32 -0.01 10.66
N SER A 337 -18.62 0.60 11.80
CA SER A 337 -18.26 0.11 13.13
C SER A 337 -19.52 0.04 14.00
N GLU A 338 -19.38 -0.44 15.24
CA GLU A 338 -20.50 -0.41 16.20
C GLU A 338 -20.97 1.03 16.52
N ALA A 339 -20.09 2.02 16.38
CA ALA A 339 -20.34 3.40 16.80
C ALA A 339 -20.68 4.34 15.63
N MET A 340 -20.34 3.97 14.38
CA MET A 340 -20.33 4.87 13.23
C MET A 340 -20.63 4.13 11.94
N SER A 341 -21.36 4.79 11.04
CA SER A 341 -21.43 4.44 9.62
C SER A 341 -21.05 5.66 8.79
N HIS A 342 -20.09 5.51 7.89
CA HIS A 342 -19.66 6.55 6.97
C HIS A 342 -19.85 6.08 5.53
N GLU A 343 -20.43 6.94 4.69
CA GLU A 343 -20.62 6.70 3.27
C GLU A 343 -19.82 7.70 2.44
N MET A 344 -19.12 7.18 1.45
CA MET A 344 -18.37 7.95 0.48
C MET A 344 -18.72 7.50 -0.94
N THR A 345 -18.86 8.47 -1.84
CA THR A 345 -19.02 8.19 -3.26
C THR A 345 -17.97 8.94 -4.06
N ILE A 346 -17.43 8.30 -5.10
CA ILE A 346 -16.50 8.93 -6.03
C ILE A 346 -17.02 8.72 -7.45
N ASP A 347 -17.34 9.81 -8.12
CA ASP A 347 -17.67 9.82 -9.53
C ASP A 347 -16.42 10.14 -10.34
N TYR A 348 -16.03 9.23 -11.23
CA TYR A 348 -14.89 9.44 -12.12
C TYR A 348 -15.33 9.67 -13.56
N THR A 349 -14.60 10.58 -14.22
CA THR A 349 -14.66 10.80 -15.67
C THR A 349 -13.26 10.78 -16.24
N ARG A 350 -13.05 10.20 -17.42
CA ARG A 350 -11.74 10.26 -18.09
C ARG A 350 -11.27 11.71 -18.23
N ALA A 351 -10.03 11.96 -17.82
CA ALA A 351 -9.44 13.28 -17.96
C ALA A 351 -9.34 13.65 -19.44
N LYS A 352 -9.62 14.91 -19.77
CA LYS A 352 -9.44 15.41 -21.14
C LYS A 352 -7.95 15.43 -21.46
N ARG A 353 -7.55 14.84 -22.59
CA ARG A 353 -6.22 15.04 -23.15
C ARG A 353 -6.14 16.48 -23.65
N ASN A 354 -5.31 17.30 -23.00
CA ASN A 354 -4.96 18.64 -23.51
C ASN A 354 -3.99 18.54 -24.68
#